data_AF-A0A087TTM2-F1
#
_entry.id   AF-A0A087TTM2-F1
#
_cell.length_a   1.000
_cell.length_b   1.000
_cell.length_c   1.000
_cell.angle_alpha   90.00
_cell.angle_beta   90.00
_cell.angle_gamma   90.00
#
_symmetry.space_group_name_H-M   'P 1'
#
loop_
_entity.id
_entity.type
_entity.pdbx_description
1 polymer ?
#
loop_
_entity_poly.entity_id
_entity_poly.type
_entity_poly.pdbx_seq_one_letter_code
_entity_poly.pdbx_strand_id
1 'polypeptide(L)'
;MPLNFSTDFRTVSQHSNILSNIKKLLECHLCNVPTLNVKQNAIHELAETLLPGTLTPKCDRHERRSELIKVLNFLVAQGYGIEDIKEKGVDYINGSNCSYLKTMLLPEIDSDILNLLPLMSLSLTSLRLAVKRSQEDKTEIKNFPNRIAYLCYHFELSSAELIRALSKHPTLLTMKFERLEHKMNVLKNAKISPKYIAKDLWIFNYNEKLLASRIQAAEKIGIELKPWMLRCSKKTFESHLGKFSETQRILNGEDVVSYLAKKLDCSKDYVIYIMDKHESLKSVNIPKIEEIINFLYEKGYTPQEVRIFPRIFCSSLNTLKKRFEEFRKLRSTLPTTAQLCTSARSFEKALRQKEE
;
A
#
# COMPACT_ATOMS: atom_id res chain seq x y z
N MET A 1 25.19 -30.40 37.68
CA MET A 1 24.32 -29.28 38.11
C MET A 1 22.95 -29.50 37.49
N PRO A 2 21.87 -29.70 38.27
CA PRO A 2 20.56 -30.00 37.72
C PRO A 2 19.89 -28.72 37.18
N LEU A 3 19.26 -28.85 36.02
CA LEU A 3 18.44 -27.84 35.36
C LEU A 3 17.08 -27.74 36.06
N ASN A 4 16.81 -26.61 36.71
CA ASN A 4 15.49 -26.26 37.21
C ASN A 4 14.61 -25.79 36.04
N PHE A 5 13.64 -26.60 35.65
CA PHE A 5 12.50 -26.16 34.84
C PHE A 5 11.48 -25.49 35.77
N SER A 6 11.50 -24.16 35.83
CA SER A 6 10.37 -23.38 36.35
C SER A 6 9.38 -23.19 35.20
N THR A 7 8.29 -23.95 35.22
CA THR A 7 7.12 -23.75 34.38
C THR A 7 6.36 -22.54 34.91
N ASP A 8 6.33 -21.48 34.10
CA ASP A 8 5.78 -20.18 34.46
C ASP A 8 4.24 -20.25 34.47
N PHE A 9 3.65 -20.38 35.66
CA PHE A 9 2.20 -20.46 35.94
C PHE A 9 1.39 -19.19 35.58
N ARG A 10 2.01 -18.18 34.94
CA ARG A 10 1.39 -16.87 34.67
C ARG A 10 0.48 -16.83 33.42
N THR A 11 0.58 -17.80 32.52
CA THR A 11 -0.24 -17.86 31.29
C THR A 11 -1.68 -18.36 31.53
N VAL A 12 -1.93 -19.14 32.57
CA VAL A 12 -3.28 -19.67 32.90
C VAL A 12 -4.16 -18.59 33.57
N SER A 13 -3.56 -17.74 34.41
CA SER A 13 -4.27 -16.69 35.15
C SER A 13 -4.82 -15.58 34.24
N GLN A 14 -4.14 -15.26 33.13
CA GLN A 14 -4.57 -14.19 32.22
C GLN A 14 -5.66 -14.64 31.24
N HIS A 15 -5.69 -15.91 30.83
CA HIS A 15 -6.80 -16.48 30.06
C HIS A 15 -8.10 -16.54 30.87
N SER A 16 -7.98 -16.76 32.18
CA SER A 16 -9.08 -16.72 33.15
C SER A 16 -9.75 -15.34 33.19
N ASN A 17 -8.99 -14.24 33.15
CA ASN A 17 -9.56 -12.89 33.21
C ASN A 17 -10.37 -12.50 31.97
N ILE A 18 -9.92 -12.88 30.76
CA ILE A 18 -10.67 -12.60 29.52
C ILE A 18 -11.98 -13.41 29.51
N LEU A 19 -11.93 -14.69 29.90
CA LEU A 19 -13.12 -15.54 29.97
C LEU A 19 -14.08 -15.10 31.09
N SER A 20 -13.56 -14.60 32.21
CA SER A 20 -14.34 -14.05 33.34
C SER A 20 -15.10 -12.78 32.94
N ASN A 21 -14.46 -11.88 32.18
CA ASN A 21 -15.12 -10.67 31.68
C ASN A 21 -16.20 -11.00 30.63
N ILE A 22 -15.95 -11.96 29.75
CA ILE A 22 -16.95 -12.47 28.78
C ILE A 22 -18.14 -13.09 29.53
N LYS A 23 -17.90 -13.83 30.61
CA LYS A 23 -18.95 -14.46 31.42
C LYS A 23 -19.82 -13.42 32.15
N LYS A 24 -19.21 -12.38 32.74
CA LYS A 24 -19.94 -11.26 33.36
C LYS A 24 -20.81 -10.48 32.37
N LEU A 25 -20.34 -10.29 31.14
CA LEU A 25 -21.10 -9.63 30.07
C LEU A 25 -22.33 -10.47 29.65
N LEU A 26 -22.21 -11.79 29.62
CA LEU A 26 -23.32 -12.69 29.31
C LEU A 26 -24.40 -12.71 30.40
N GLU A 27 -24.03 -12.58 31.67
CA GLU A 27 -24.97 -12.62 32.81
C GLU A 27 -25.80 -11.32 32.96
N CYS A 28 -25.30 -10.17 32.51
CA CYS A 28 -26.02 -8.88 32.60
C CYS A 28 -27.08 -8.65 31.51
N HIS A 29 -27.11 -9.44 30.43
CA HIS A 29 -27.93 -9.14 29.23
C HIS A 29 -29.38 -9.65 29.24
N LEU A 30 -29.87 -10.21 30.36
CA LEU A 30 -31.18 -10.90 30.41
C LEU A 30 -32.35 -10.13 31.05
N CYS A 31 -32.22 -8.84 31.38
CA CYS A 31 -33.29 -8.10 32.09
C CYS A 31 -33.63 -6.74 31.43
N ASN A 32 -34.72 -6.65 30.65
CA ASN A 32 -35.67 -5.51 30.55
C ASN A 32 -36.60 -5.59 29.30
N VAL A 33 -37.93 -5.64 29.46
CA VAL A 33 -38.92 -5.83 28.36
C VAL A 33 -40.07 -4.82 28.54
N PRO A 34 -40.14 -3.73 27.73
CA PRO A 34 -41.15 -3.67 26.64
C PRO A 34 -40.72 -2.89 25.37
N THR A 35 -39.59 -2.16 25.37
CA THR A 35 -38.99 -1.54 24.17
C THR A 35 -38.25 -2.54 23.26
N LEU A 36 -38.26 -3.81 23.66
CA LEU A 36 -37.60 -4.90 22.94
C LEU A 36 -38.26 -5.23 21.60
N ASN A 37 -39.60 -5.18 21.50
CA ASN A 37 -40.31 -5.85 20.40
C ASN A 37 -40.14 -5.15 19.03
N VAL A 38 -40.13 -3.81 18.99
CA VAL A 38 -39.91 -3.03 17.76
C VAL A 38 -38.44 -3.13 17.31
N LYS A 39 -37.50 -3.08 18.27
CA LYS A 39 -36.07 -3.28 17.98
C LYS A 39 -35.80 -4.70 17.49
N GLN A 40 -36.48 -5.70 18.05
CA GLN A 40 -36.30 -7.10 17.68
C GLN A 40 -36.72 -7.34 16.22
N ASN A 41 -37.87 -6.82 15.78
CA ASN A 41 -38.30 -6.93 14.39
C ASN A 41 -37.31 -6.29 13.42
N ALA A 42 -36.81 -5.09 13.72
CA ALA A 42 -35.81 -4.40 12.91
C ALA A 42 -34.46 -5.15 12.86
N ILE A 43 -34.06 -5.82 13.96
CA ILE A 43 -32.87 -6.67 14.01
C ILE A 43 -33.04 -7.91 13.13
N HIS A 44 -34.19 -8.57 13.20
CA HIS A 44 -34.49 -9.73 12.36
C HIS A 44 -34.54 -9.36 10.87
N GLU A 45 -35.11 -8.21 10.53
CA GLU A 45 -35.14 -7.67 9.17
C GLU A 45 -33.73 -7.38 8.65
N LEU A 46 -32.92 -6.66 9.43
CA LEU A 46 -31.51 -6.40 9.09
C LEU A 46 -30.72 -7.70 8.93
N ALA A 47 -30.90 -8.68 9.82
CA ALA A 47 -30.24 -9.98 9.69
C ALA A 47 -30.59 -10.70 8.38
N GLU A 48 -31.85 -10.62 7.91
CA GLU A 48 -32.23 -11.19 6.61
C GLU A 48 -31.58 -10.45 5.44
N THR A 49 -31.45 -9.11 5.50
CA THR A 49 -30.75 -8.35 4.45
C THR A 49 -29.26 -8.67 4.35
N LEU A 50 -28.63 -9.10 5.46
CA LEU A 50 -27.21 -9.45 5.54
C LEU A 50 -26.90 -10.89 5.11
N LEU A 51 -27.91 -11.73 4.89
CA LEU A 51 -27.72 -13.10 4.39
C LEU A 51 -27.58 -13.08 2.86
N PRO A 52 -26.40 -13.41 2.29
CA PRO A 52 -26.25 -13.45 0.83
C PRO A 52 -27.12 -14.53 0.19
N GLY A 53 -27.76 -14.20 -0.94
CA GLY A 53 -28.69 -15.07 -1.68
C GLY A 53 -28.07 -16.29 -2.38
N THR A 54 -26.74 -16.42 -2.41
CA THR A 54 -26.04 -17.55 -3.02
C THR A 54 -25.47 -18.48 -1.95
N LEU A 55 -26.18 -19.58 -1.73
CA LEU A 55 -25.84 -20.62 -0.75
C LEU A 55 -24.52 -21.30 -1.13
N THR A 56 -23.57 -21.30 -0.20
CA THR A 56 -22.45 -22.27 -0.22
C THR A 56 -22.81 -23.44 0.71
N PRO A 57 -22.51 -24.70 0.36
CA PRO A 57 -23.14 -25.88 0.99
C PRO A 57 -22.70 -26.21 2.43
N LYS A 58 -21.82 -25.40 3.04
CA LYS A 58 -21.05 -25.80 4.23
C LYS A 58 -21.60 -25.32 5.59
N CYS A 59 -22.63 -24.47 5.62
CA CYS A 59 -23.18 -23.96 6.89
C CYS A 59 -24.65 -23.61 6.72
N ASP A 60 -25.48 -24.10 7.65
CA ASP A 60 -26.92 -23.94 7.64
C ASP A 60 -27.30 -22.44 7.69
N ARG A 61 -28.25 -22.03 6.84
CA ARG A 61 -28.79 -20.66 6.81
C ARG A 61 -29.30 -20.24 8.19
N HIS A 62 -29.88 -21.19 8.94
CA HIS A 62 -30.39 -20.94 10.29
C HIS A 62 -29.26 -20.59 11.28
N GLU A 63 -28.15 -21.33 11.25
CA GLU A 63 -26.98 -21.05 12.11
C GLU A 63 -26.38 -19.68 11.82
N ARG A 64 -26.20 -19.33 10.54
CA ARG A 64 -25.69 -18.01 10.14
C ARG A 64 -26.60 -16.88 10.60
N ARG A 65 -27.92 -17.05 10.45
CA ARG A 65 -28.92 -16.08 10.92
C ARG A 65 -28.86 -15.91 12.44
N SER A 66 -28.77 -17.01 13.18
CA SER A 66 -28.64 -17.00 14.63
C SER A 66 -27.39 -16.22 15.09
N GLU A 67 -26.25 -16.46 14.45
CA GLU A 67 -25.02 -15.71 14.74
C GLU A 67 -25.13 -14.21 14.41
N LEU A 68 -25.75 -13.85 13.28
CA LEU A 68 -26.01 -12.44 12.93
C LEU A 68 -26.89 -11.76 13.97
N ILE A 69 -27.98 -12.41 14.40
CA ILE A 69 -28.87 -11.87 15.42
C ILE A 69 -28.10 -11.63 16.73
N LYS A 70 -27.22 -12.55 17.14
CA LYS A 70 -26.38 -12.35 18.33
C LYS A 70 -25.47 -11.12 18.20
N VAL A 71 -24.82 -10.94 17.04
CA VAL A 71 -23.97 -9.76 16.75
C VAL A 71 -24.79 -8.47 16.82
N LEU A 72 -25.94 -8.42 16.14
CA LEU A 72 -26.79 -7.23 16.09
C LEU A 72 -27.37 -6.88 17.46
N ASN A 73 -27.87 -7.88 18.20
CA ASN A 73 -28.34 -7.70 19.57
C ASN A 73 -27.23 -7.12 20.47
N PHE A 74 -26.01 -7.61 20.34
CA PHE A 74 -24.88 -7.08 21.09
C PHE A 74 -24.61 -5.62 20.73
N LEU A 75 -24.54 -5.25 19.45
CA LEU A 75 -24.31 -3.87 19.03
C LEU A 75 -25.42 -2.92 19.53
N VAL A 76 -26.69 -3.34 19.44
CA VAL A 76 -27.82 -2.57 19.96
C VAL A 76 -27.74 -2.44 21.49
N ALA A 77 -27.32 -3.49 22.19
CA ALA A 77 -27.10 -3.46 23.63
C ALA A 77 -25.93 -2.55 24.05
N GLN A 78 -24.93 -2.35 23.17
CA GLN A 78 -23.87 -1.35 23.34
C GLN A 78 -24.33 0.08 23.02
N GLY A 79 -25.61 0.27 22.66
CA GLY A 79 -26.22 1.59 22.45
C GLY A 79 -26.26 2.07 21.00
N TYR A 80 -25.80 1.27 20.03
CA TYR A 80 -25.81 1.68 18.62
C TYR A 80 -27.21 1.57 18.00
N GLY A 81 -27.58 2.57 17.19
CA GLY A 81 -28.82 2.57 16.42
C GLY A 81 -28.76 1.56 15.26
N ILE A 82 -29.92 1.04 14.87
CA ILE A 82 -30.02 0.12 13.71
C ILE A 82 -29.54 0.80 12.42
N GLU A 83 -29.83 2.09 12.25
CA GLU A 83 -29.40 2.85 11.07
C GLU A 83 -27.88 3.07 11.06
N ASP A 84 -27.24 3.31 12.21
CA ASP A 84 -25.77 3.42 12.29
C ASP A 84 -25.10 2.08 11.94
N ILE A 85 -25.68 0.97 12.41
CA ILE A 85 -25.20 -0.38 12.10
C ILE A 85 -25.38 -0.67 10.60
N LYS A 86 -26.49 -0.26 10.01
CA LYS A 86 -26.72 -0.37 8.56
C LYS A 86 -25.69 0.43 7.76
N GLU A 87 -25.48 1.69 8.12
CA GLU A 87 -24.57 2.59 7.40
C GLU A 87 -23.11 2.12 7.48
N LYS A 88 -22.65 1.65 8.65
CA LYS A 88 -21.23 1.39 8.89
C LYS A 88 -20.84 -0.09 8.95
N GLY A 89 -21.80 -0.98 9.20
CA GLY A 89 -21.53 -2.38 9.56
C GLY A 89 -21.89 -3.41 8.51
N VAL A 90 -22.74 -3.08 7.54
CA VAL A 90 -23.27 -4.04 6.54
C VAL A 90 -22.17 -4.77 5.78
N ASP A 91 -21.09 -4.07 5.42
CA ASP A 91 -19.98 -4.65 4.65
C ASP A 91 -19.09 -5.60 5.46
N TYR A 92 -19.20 -5.61 6.78
CA TYR A 92 -18.24 -6.27 7.67
C TYR A 92 -18.87 -7.37 8.54
N ILE A 93 -20.15 -7.24 8.86
CA ILE A 93 -20.88 -8.20 9.67
C ILE A 93 -21.31 -9.36 8.77
N ASN A 94 -20.81 -10.56 9.07
CA ASN A 94 -21.22 -11.80 8.42
C ASN A 94 -21.67 -12.84 9.46
N GLY A 95 -22.47 -13.81 9.04
CA GLY A 95 -22.97 -14.88 9.92
C GLY A 95 -22.00 -16.05 10.06
N SER A 96 -20.69 -15.84 10.21
CA SER A 96 -19.76 -16.95 10.49
C SER A 96 -19.85 -17.39 11.96
N ASN A 97 -19.53 -18.66 12.25
CA ASN A 97 -19.61 -19.27 13.60
C ASN A 97 -18.75 -18.58 14.69
N CYS A 98 -17.89 -17.65 14.32
CA CYS A 98 -17.04 -16.90 15.26
C CYS A 98 -17.36 -15.41 15.28
N SER A 99 -18.38 -14.94 14.55
CA SER A 99 -18.64 -13.51 14.37
C SER A 99 -19.04 -12.86 15.68
N TYR A 100 -19.95 -13.48 16.43
CA TYR A 100 -20.33 -12.99 17.76
C TYR A 100 -19.11 -12.84 18.68
N LEU A 101 -18.25 -13.87 18.76
CA LEU A 101 -17.03 -13.83 19.56
C LEU A 101 -16.07 -12.74 19.11
N LYS A 102 -15.91 -12.49 17.80
CA LYS A 102 -15.07 -11.41 17.31
C LYS A 102 -15.64 -10.04 17.67
N THR A 103 -16.96 -9.85 17.55
CA THR A 103 -17.62 -8.60 17.93
C THR A 103 -17.43 -8.30 19.41
N MET A 104 -17.50 -9.32 20.28
CA MET A 104 -17.23 -9.16 21.71
C MET A 104 -15.78 -8.77 22.04
N LEU A 105 -14.81 -9.02 21.14
CA LEU A 105 -13.40 -8.65 21.34
C LEU A 105 -13.09 -7.22 20.90
N LEU A 106 -13.86 -6.64 19.97
CA LEU A 106 -13.60 -5.28 19.46
C LEU A 106 -13.55 -4.19 20.55
N PRO A 107 -14.46 -4.15 21.55
CA PRO A 107 -14.42 -3.12 22.60
C PRO A 107 -13.08 -3.08 23.35
N GLU A 108 -12.39 -4.22 23.45
CA GLU A 108 -11.12 -4.35 24.17
C GLU A 108 -9.92 -3.74 23.42
N ILE A 109 -10.10 -3.27 22.19
CA ILE A 109 -9.10 -2.53 21.39
C ILE A 109 -9.16 -1.01 21.71
N ASP A 110 -9.99 -0.61 22.69
CA ASP A 110 -10.09 0.76 23.21
C ASP A 110 -10.42 1.80 22.13
N SER A 111 -11.40 1.46 21.27
CA SER A 111 -11.95 2.37 20.26
C SER A 111 -13.43 2.07 20.03
N ASP A 112 -14.11 2.96 19.32
CA ASP A 112 -15.53 2.79 18.98
C ASP A 112 -15.76 1.50 18.17
N ILE A 113 -16.73 0.70 18.58
CA ILE A 113 -16.95 -0.65 18.02
C ILE A 113 -17.33 -0.57 16.54
N LEU A 114 -18.16 0.40 16.14
CA LEU A 114 -18.56 0.55 14.74
C LEU A 114 -17.37 0.89 13.85
N ASN A 115 -16.46 1.75 14.34
CA ASN A 115 -15.22 2.05 13.62
C ASN A 115 -14.30 0.84 13.48
N LEU A 116 -14.34 -0.10 14.43
CA LEU A 116 -13.50 -1.31 14.45
C LEU A 116 -14.07 -2.47 13.63
N LEU A 117 -15.30 -2.39 13.12
CA LEU A 117 -15.93 -3.46 12.34
C LEU A 117 -15.10 -3.97 11.16
N PRO A 118 -14.29 -3.17 10.42
CA PRO A 118 -13.43 -3.70 9.37
C PRO A 118 -12.45 -4.79 9.86
N LEU A 119 -12.08 -4.79 11.15
CA LEU A 119 -11.21 -5.81 11.75
C LEU A 119 -11.91 -7.17 11.90
N MET A 120 -13.23 -7.27 11.72
CA MET A 120 -13.98 -8.55 11.72
C MET A 120 -13.49 -9.54 10.65
N SER A 121 -12.86 -9.02 9.60
CA SER A 121 -12.19 -9.82 8.55
C SER A 121 -10.95 -10.57 9.04
N LEU A 122 -10.34 -10.17 10.17
CA LEU A 122 -9.19 -10.84 10.75
C LEU A 122 -9.56 -12.20 11.35
N SER A 123 -8.59 -13.10 11.48
CA SER A 123 -8.79 -14.37 12.20
C SER A 123 -9.07 -14.13 13.69
N LEU A 124 -9.82 -15.03 14.34
CA LEU A 124 -10.08 -14.94 15.79
C LEU A 124 -8.77 -14.89 16.60
N THR A 125 -7.75 -15.65 16.18
CA THR A 125 -6.42 -15.65 16.79
C THR A 125 -5.74 -14.28 16.67
N SER A 126 -5.81 -13.66 15.50
CA SER A 126 -5.25 -12.32 15.26
C SER A 126 -5.95 -11.24 16.10
N LEU A 127 -7.28 -11.29 16.20
CA LEU A 127 -8.05 -10.37 17.07
C LEU A 127 -7.68 -10.55 18.55
N ARG A 128 -7.64 -11.79 19.05
CA ARG A 128 -7.23 -12.06 20.44
C ARG A 128 -5.84 -11.53 20.73
N LEU A 129 -4.91 -11.69 19.79
CA LEU A 129 -3.56 -11.15 19.93
C LEU A 129 -3.56 -9.62 19.89
N ALA A 130 -4.35 -9.00 19.01
CA ALA A 130 -4.50 -7.54 18.95
C ALA A 130 -5.07 -6.98 20.26
N VAL A 131 -6.10 -7.60 20.83
CA VAL A 131 -6.65 -7.26 22.16
C VAL A 131 -5.57 -7.37 23.23
N LYS A 132 -4.84 -8.49 23.27
CA LYS A 132 -3.75 -8.67 24.23
C LYS A 132 -2.73 -7.53 24.12
N ARG A 133 -2.31 -7.18 22.89
CA ARG A 133 -1.39 -6.05 22.68
C ARG A 133 -1.99 -4.72 23.12
N SER A 134 -3.26 -4.45 22.80
CA SER A 134 -3.94 -3.23 23.22
C SER A 134 -3.94 -3.05 24.74
N GLN A 135 -4.05 -4.13 25.51
CA GLN A 135 -3.98 -4.07 26.97
C GLN A 135 -2.55 -3.84 27.49
N GLU A 136 -1.54 -4.46 26.87
CA GLU A 136 -0.12 -4.20 27.18
C GLU A 136 0.26 -2.74 26.88
N ASP A 137 -0.23 -2.22 25.74
CA ASP A 137 0.03 -0.88 25.24
C ASP A 137 -0.40 0.22 26.21
N LYS A 138 -1.40 -0.01 27.06
CA LYS A 138 -1.84 0.96 28.09
C LYS A 138 -0.71 1.41 29.01
N THR A 139 0.30 0.57 29.19
CA THR A 139 1.48 0.87 30.03
C THR A 139 2.69 1.34 29.21
N GLU A 140 2.78 0.96 27.93
CA GLU A 140 3.92 1.27 27.07
C GLU A 140 3.74 2.60 26.32
N ILE A 141 2.52 2.95 25.92
CA ILE A 141 2.20 4.13 25.12
C ILE A 141 1.86 5.31 26.05
N LYS A 142 2.82 6.22 26.25
CA LYS A 142 2.66 7.33 27.22
C LYS A 142 1.89 8.55 26.70
N ASN A 143 1.98 8.82 25.40
CA ASN A 143 1.50 10.09 24.80
C ASN A 143 0.24 9.93 23.95
N PHE A 144 -0.33 8.73 23.88
CA PHE A 144 -1.51 8.44 23.09
C PHE A 144 -2.43 7.53 23.90
N PRO A 145 -3.76 7.66 23.74
CA PRO A 145 -4.71 6.84 24.49
C PRO A 145 -4.57 5.35 24.14
N ASN A 146 -4.27 5.04 22.89
CA ASN A 146 -4.10 3.67 22.41
C ASN A 146 -3.23 3.63 21.14
N ARG A 147 -2.94 2.41 20.69
CA ARG A 147 -2.16 2.14 19.48
C ARG A 147 -2.76 2.73 18.21
N ILE A 148 -4.09 2.74 18.09
CA ILE A 148 -4.77 3.27 16.90
C ILE A 148 -4.52 4.78 16.81
N ALA A 149 -4.65 5.50 17.93
CA ALA A 149 -4.34 6.93 18.00
C ALA A 149 -2.86 7.23 17.70
N TYR A 150 -1.94 6.45 18.25
CA TYR A 150 -0.50 6.54 17.92
C TYR A 150 -0.27 6.41 16.40
N LEU A 151 -0.83 5.38 15.78
CA LEU A 151 -0.66 5.14 14.35
C LEU A 151 -1.35 6.21 13.48
N CYS A 152 -2.53 6.70 13.86
CA CYS A 152 -3.21 7.79 13.15
C CYS A 152 -2.34 9.05 13.10
N TYR A 153 -1.76 9.43 14.24
CA TYR A 153 -0.86 10.58 14.32
C TYR A 153 0.39 10.40 13.46
N HIS A 154 1.03 9.22 13.51
CA HIS A 154 2.26 8.97 12.78
C HIS A 154 2.08 8.78 11.28
N PHE A 155 0.90 8.32 10.83
CA PHE A 155 0.59 8.12 9.41
C PHE A 155 -0.20 9.27 8.78
N GLU A 156 -0.65 10.24 9.57
CA GLU A 156 -1.52 11.33 9.13
C GLU A 156 -2.81 10.82 8.47
N LEU A 157 -3.41 9.80 9.08
CA LEU A 157 -4.66 9.17 8.62
C LEU A 157 -5.79 9.38 9.63
N SER A 158 -7.02 9.42 9.12
CA SER A 158 -8.19 9.23 9.99
C SER A 158 -8.26 7.81 10.54
N SER A 159 -8.94 7.64 11.67
CA SER A 159 -9.14 6.30 12.28
C SER A 159 -9.81 5.33 11.32
N ALA A 160 -10.82 5.78 10.55
CA ALA A 160 -11.51 4.96 9.56
C ALA A 160 -10.61 4.51 8.39
N GLU A 161 -9.71 5.36 7.91
CA GLU A 161 -8.72 4.99 6.89
C GLU A 161 -7.70 3.99 7.42
N LEU A 162 -7.18 4.26 8.62
CA LEU A 162 -6.19 3.40 9.27
C LEU A 162 -6.78 2.01 9.54
N ILE A 163 -7.96 1.90 10.14
CA ILE A 163 -8.57 0.62 10.49
C ILE A 163 -8.82 -0.23 9.24
N ARG A 164 -9.26 0.38 8.12
CA ARG A 164 -9.38 -0.30 6.83
C ARG A 164 -8.04 -0.77 6.26
N ALA A 165 -6.95 -0.08 6.54
CA ALA A 165 -5.61 -0.55 6.17
C ALA A 165 -5.13 -1.69 7.08
N LEU A 166 -5.39 -1.60 8.39
CA LEU A 166 -5.00 -2.59 9.40
C LEU A 166 -5.76 -3.91 9.26
N SER A 167 -6.99 -3.90 8.75
CA SER A 167 -7.72 -5.13 8.43
C SER A 167 -7.00 -5.98 7.36
N LYS A 168 -6.25 -5.33 6.46
CA LYS A 168 -5.40 -6.00 5.45
C LYS A 168 -3.99 -6.27 5.96
N HIS A 169 -3.52 -5.50 6.94
CA HIS A 169 -2.18 -5.57 7.50
C HIS A 169 -2.19 -5.64 9.04
N PRO A 170 -2.68 -6.75 9.62
CA PRO A 170 -2.88 -6.87 11.07
C PRO A 170 -1.58 -6.88 11.87
N THR A 171 -0.43 -7.03 11.23
CA THR A 171 0.85 -7.15 11.95
C THR A 171 1.14 -5.93 12.82
N LEU A 172 0.69 -4.75 12.41
CA LEU A 172 0.82 -3.53 13.21
C LEU A 172 -0.04 -3.56 14.46
N LEU A 173 -1.15 -4.30 14.49
CA LEU A 173 -1.97 -4.51 15.69
C LEU A 173 -1.39 -5.58 16.63
N THR A 174 -0.64 -6.55 16.09
CA THR A 174 -0.23 -7.74 16.84
C THR A 174 1.23 -7.74 17.30
N MET A 175 2.09 -6.88 16.73
CA MET A 175 3.49 -6.77 17.14
C MET A 175 3.65 -6.06 18.48
N LYS A 176 4.75 -6.34 19.20
CA LYS A 176 5.11 -5.59 20.42
C LYS A 176 5.28 -4.10 20.11
N PHE A 177 4.83 -3.22 21.00
CA PHE A 177 4.87 -1.79 20.75
C PHE A 177 6.29 -1.24 20.65
N GLU A 178 7.22 -1.69 21.52
CA GLU A 178 8.65 -1.35 21.40
C GLU A 178 9.21 -1.56 19.97
N ARG A 179 8.89 -2.71 19.36
CA ARG A 179 9.33 -3.02 17.98
C ARG A 179 8.62 -2.16 16.94
N LEU A 180 7.33 -1.88 17.13
CA LEU A 180 6.55 -0.99 16.26
C LEU A 180 7.14 0.42 16.27
N GLU A 181 7.37 0.97 17.47
CA GLU A 181 7.91 2.30 17.68
C GLU A 181 9.34 2.42 17.13
N HIS A 182 10.21 1.45 17.42
CA HIS A 182 11.56 1.42 16.86
C HIS A 182 11.54 1.51 15.33
N LYS A 183 10.74 0.67 14.67
CA LYS A 183 10.61 0.67 13.21
C LYS A 183 10.02 1.96 12.66
N MET A 184 9.02 2.51 13.35
CA MET A 184 8.44 3.80 13.00
C MET A 184 9.51 4.90 13.04
N ASN A 185 10.33 4.92 14.09
CA ASN A 185 11.41 5.90 14.26
C ASN A 185 12.50 5.74 13.19
N VAL A 186 12.87 4.50 12.82
CA VAL A 186 13.79 4.25 11.69
C VAL A 186 13.27 4.88 10.40
N LEU A 187 11.99 4.69 10.07
CA LEU A 187 11.39 5.25 8.84
C LEU A 187 11.27 6.78 8.89
N LYS A 188 10.92 7.33 10.06
CA LYS A 188 10.85 8.79 10.29
C LYS A 188 12.22 9.46 10.19
N ASN A 189 13.24 8.87 10.80
CA ASN A 189 14.61 9.38 10.77
C ASN A 189 15.18 9.37 9.33
N ALA A 190 14.78 8.38 8.53
CA ALA A 190 15.07 8.32 7.09
C ALA A 190 14.24 9.31 6.24
N LYS A 191 13.48 10.22 6.88
CA LYS A 191 12.65 11.27 6.25
C LYS A 191 11.64 10.73 5.23
N ILE A 192 11.17 9.50 5.40
CA ILE A 192 10.15 8.93 4.52
C ILE A 192 8.80 9.54 4.85
N SER A 193 8.11 10.07 3.84
CA SER A 193 6.79 10.69 4.01
C SER A 193 5.80 9.75 4.72
N PRO A 194 5.07 10.23 5.75
CA PRO A 194 4.00 9.46 6.42
C PRO A 194 3.00 8.85 5.44
N LYS A 195 2.60 9.63 4.42
CA LYS A 195 1.68 9.20 3.36
C LYS A 195 2.23 8.03 2.54
N TYR A 196 3.54 7.96 2.33
CA TYR A 196 4.14 6.80 1.65
C TYR A 196 4.21 5.58 2.56
N ILE A 197 4.54 5.76 3.85
CA ILE A 197 4.57 4.65 4.82
C ILE A 197 3.16 4.05 4.95
N ALA A 198 2.13 4.90 5.08
CA ALA A 198 0.73 4.50 5.19
C ALA A 198 0.24 3.63 4.02
N LYS A 199 0.75 3.88 2.81
CA LYS A 199 0.43 3.10 1.60
C LYS A 199 1.17 1.75 1.54
N ASP A 200 2.18 1.53 2.37
CA ASP A 200 3.03 0.34 2.34
C ASP A 200 3.37 -0.15 3.75
N LEU A 201 2.33 -0.45 4.55
CA LEU A 201 2.46 -0.95 5.92
C LEU A 201 3.23 -2.28 6.02
N TRP A 202 3.40 -3.00 4.91
CA TRP A 202 4.18 -4.23 4.88
C TRP A 202 5.67 -4.01 5.19
N ILE A 203 6.16 -2.77 5.08
CA ILE A 203 7.52 -2.39 5.47
C ILE A 203 7.87 -2.76 6.92
N PHE A 204 6.89 -2.75 7.83
CA PHE A 204 7.11 -3.09 9.24
C PHE A 204 7.51 -4.55 9.46
N ASN A 205 7.29 -5.41 8.47
CA ASN A 205 7.66 -6.83 8.51
C ASN A 205 9.10 -7.09 8.05
N TYR A 206 9.79 -6.09 7.49
CA TYR A 206 11.13 -6.28 6.93
C TYR A 206 12.23 -6.30 8.00
N ASN A 207 13.34 -6.95 7.66
CA ASN A 207 14.52 -7.08 8.52
C ASN A 207 15.21 -5.72 8.72
N GLU A 208 15.50 -5.36 9.97
CA GLU A 208 16.04 -4.04 10.34
C GLU A 208 17.44 -3.79 9.78
N LYS A 209 18.31 -4.80 9.73
CA LYS A 209 19.65 -4.66 9.13
C LYS A 209 19.55 -4.33 7.63
N LEU A 210 18.60 -4.97 6.93
CA LEU A 210 18.33 -4.68 5.53
C LEU A 210 17.80 -3.24 5.35
N LEU A 211 16.87 -2.81 6.19
CA LEU A 211 16.37 -1.43 6.15
C LEU A 211 17.51 -0.42 6.37
N ALA A 212 18.31 -0.59 7.43
CA ALA A 212 19.40 0.31 7.79
C ALA A 212 20.45 0.43 6.67
N SER A 213 20.91 -0.70 6.11
CA SER A 213 21.87 -0.70 4.99
C SER A 213 21.35 0.02 3.74
N ARG A 214 20.06 -0.11 3.43
CA ARG A 214 19.45 0.58 2.29
C ARG A 214 19.24 2.07 2.54
N ILE A 215 18.82 2.43 3.76
CA ILE A 215 18.70 3.82 4.17
C ILE A 215 20.06 4.52 4.03
N GLN A 216 21.11 3.93 4.60
CA GLN A 216 22.47 4.47 4.52
C GLN A 216 22.97 4.61 3.08
N ALA A 217 22.68 3.64 2.21
CA ALA A 217 23.08 3.70 0.80
C ALA A 217 22.36 4.83 0.04
N ALA A 218 21.07 5.05 0.33
CA ALA A 218 20.30 6.13 -0.28
C ALA A 218 20.73 7.52 0.23
N GLU A 219 20.98 7.64 1.53
CA GLU A 219 21.44 8.89 2.16
C GLU A 219 22.78 9.37 1.56
N LYS A 220 23.72 8.45 1.31
CA LYS A 220 25.01 8.77 0.68
C LYS A 220 24.89 9.43 -0.69
N ILE A 221 23.80 9.16 -1.40
CA ILE A 221 23.55 9.66 -2.76
C ILE A 221 22.53 10.82 -2.73
N GLY A 222 21.88 11.07 -1.60
CA GLY A 222 20.88 12.13 -1.45
C GLY A 222 19.56 11.85 -2.17
N ILE A 223 19.20 10.58 -2.40
CA ILE A 223 17.92 10.22 -3.02
C ILE A 223 16.79 10.17 -1.98
N GLU A 224 15.62 10.70 -2.34
CA GLU A 224 14.41 10.58 -1.55
C GLU A 224 13.98 9.09 -1.44
N LEU A 225 13.88 8.59 -0.22
CA LEU A 225 13.50 7.20 0.04
C LEU A 225 11.99 6.99 -0.05
N LYS A 226 11.60 5.91 -0.72
CA LYS A 226 10.23 5.38 -0.75
C LYS A 226 10.20 3.97 -0.15
N PRO A 227 9.14 3.55 0.55
CA PRO A 227 9.06 2.24 1.19
C PRO A 227 9.35 1.05 0.27
N TRP A 228 8.88 1.10 -0.98
CA TRP A 228 9.14 0.04 -1.96
C TRP A 228 10.64 -0.16 -2.23
N MET A 229 11.47 0.88 -2.13
CA MET A 229 12.93 0.80 -2.31
C MET A 229 13.57 -0.01 -1.20
N LEU A 230 13.03 0.09 0.01
CA LEU A 230 13.50 -0.67 1.16
C LEU A 230 13.09 -2.15 1.10
N ARG A 231 12.08 -2.49 0.28
CA ARG A 231 11.52 -3.85 0.15
C ARG A 231 11.91 -4.60 -1.12
N CYS A 232 12.29 -3.90 -2.19
CA CYS A 232 12.53 -4.50 -3.50
C CYS A 232 13.75 -5.45 -3.50
N SER A 233 14.03 -6.13 -4.60
CA SER A 233 15.23 -6.97 -4.69
C SER A 233 16.51 -6.13 -4.69
N LYS A 234 17.65 -6.72 -4.26
CA LYS A 234 18.97 -6.04 -4.28
C LYS A 234 19.28 -5.45 -5.66
N LYS A 235 19.10 -6.26 -6.73
CA LYS A 235 19.25 -5.83 -8.13
C LYS A 235 18.39 -4.62 -8.49
N THR A 236 17.14 -4.58 -8.05
CA THR A 236 16.23 -3.46 -8.34
C THR A 236 16.67 -2.20 -7.60
N PHE A 237 17.06 -2.34 -6.33
CA PHE A 237 17.55 -1.25 -5.51
C PHE A 237 18.83 -0.63 -6.10
N GLU A 238 19.83 -1.46 -6.39
CA GLU A 238 21.11 -1.03 -6.98
C GLU A 238 20.93 -0.41 -8.37
N SER A 239 20.07 -0.99 -9.21
CA SER A 239 19.75 -0.41 -10.52
C SER A 239 19.10 0.97 -10.39
N HIS A 240 18.23 1.17 -9.40
CA HIS A 240 17.59 2.45 -9.16
C HIS A 240 18.59 3.50 -8.67
N LEU A 241 19.45 3.14 -7.70
CA LEU A 241 20.51 4.03 -7.22
C LEU A 241 21.47 4.41 -8.35
N GLY A 242 21.91 3.43 -9.15
CA GLY A 242 22.81 3.68 -10.28
C GLY A 242 22.21 4.65 -11.31
N LYS A 243 20.93 4.47 -11.66
CA LYS A 243 20.21 5.39 -12.57
C LYS A 243 20.08 6.80 -11.99
N PHE A 244 19.85 6.92 -10.69
CA PHE A 244 19.77 8.22 -10.03
C PHE A 244 21.13 8.92 -10.02
N SER A 245 22.19 8.24 -9.59
CA SER A 245 23.56 8.79 -9.60
C SER A 245 23.98 9.21 -11.00
N GLU A 246 23.68 8.39 -12.01
CA GLU A 246 23.95 8.71 -13.40
C GLU A 246 23.15 9.92 -13.88
N THR A 247 21.87 10.02 -13.51
CA THR A 247 21.05 11.20 -13.80
C THR A 247 21.67 12.46 -13.20
N GLN A 248 22.11 12.41 -11.94
CA GLN A 248 22.76 13.56 -11.29
C GLN A 248 24.08 13.95 -11.98
N ARG A 249 24.88 12.95 -12.39
CA ARG A 249 26.12 13.17 -13.13
C ARG A 249 25.88 13.87 -14.46
N ILE A 250 24.86 13.43 -15.20
CA ILE A 250 24.49 13.98 -16.50
C ILE A 250 23.96 15.41 -16.38
N LEU A 251 23.09 15.64 -15.39
CA LEU A 251 22.48 16.94 -15.17
C LEU A 251 23.48 17.97 -14.63
N ASN A 252 24.51 17.53 -13.88
CA ASN A 252 25.57 18.39 -13.33
C ASN A 252 25.02 19.64 -12.60
N GLY A 253 23.95 19.46 -11.80
CA GLY A 253 23.29 20.52 -11.05
C GLY A 253 22.20 21.28 -11.82
N GLU A 254 22.00 21.02 -13.11
CA GLU A 254 20.91 21.60 -13.89
C GLU A 254 19.60 20.83 -13.70
N ASP A 255 18.47 21.52 -13.88
CA ASP A 255 17.19 20.82 -13.98
C ASP A 255 17.02 20.15 -15.35
N VAL A 256 16.15 19.14 -15.42
CA VAL A 256 15.89 18.36 -16.64
C VAL A 256 15.47 19.23 -17.82
N VAL A 257 14.64 20.25 -17.60
CA VAL A 257 14.12 21.11 -18.66
C VAL A 257 15.25 21.95 -19.26
N SER A 258 16.07 22.57 -18.40
CA SER A 258 17.26 23.32 -18.82
C SER A 258 18.26 22.45 -19.59
N TYR A 259 18.53 21.24 -19.08
CA TYR A 259 19.43 20.30 -19.73
C TYR A 259 18.95 19.93 -21.14
N LEU A 260 17.66 19.55 -21.28
CA LEU A 260 17.10 19.17 -22.58
C LEU A 260 17.01 20.35 -23.54
N ALA A 261 16.70 21.55 -23.05
CA ALA A 261 16.63 22.77 -23.85
C ALA A 261 17.98 23.06 -24.52
N LYS A 262 19.08 22.95 -23.77
CA LYS A 262 20.45 23.07 -24.29
C LYS A 262 20.78 21.96 -25.28
N LYS A 263 20.54 20.71 -24.92
CA LYS A 263 20.90 19.55 -25.75
C LYS A 263 20.14 19.51 -27.08
N LEU A 264 18.90 19.97 -27.11
CA LEU A 264 18.03 19.99 -28.29
C LEU A 264 17.95 21.36 -28.99
N ASP A 265 18.81 22.30 -28.58
CA ASP A 265 18.91 23.66 -29.13
C ASP A 265 17.54 24.37 -29.23
N CYS A 266 16.80 24.43 -28.12
CA CYS A 266 15.46 25.01 -28.07
C CYS A 266 15.18 25.75 -26.76
N SER A 267 14.04 26.46 -26.68
CA SER A 267 13.65 27.17 -25.46
C SER A 267 13.13 26.21 -24.38
N LYS A 268 13.24 26.60 -23.11
CA LYS A 268 12.68 25.84 -21.99
C LYS A 268 11.16 25.66 -22.12
N ASP A 269 10.45 26.70 -22.56
CA ASP A 269 9.01 26.66 -22.79
C ASP A 269 8.62 25.60 -23.83
N TYR A 270 9.44 25.44 -24.87
CA TYR A 270 9.23 24.41 -25.88
C TYR A 270 9.41 22.99 -25.32
N VAL A 271 10.40 22.78 -24.45
CA VAL A 271 10.60 21.49 -23.76
C VAL A 271 9.41 21.17 -22.86
N ILE A 272 8.95 22.15 -22.06
CA ILE A 272 7.76 22.00 -21.19
C ILE A 272 6.55 21.62 -22.04
N TYR A 273 6.31 22.37 -23.13
CA TYR A 273 5.23 22.09 -24.07
C TYR A 273 5.29 20.65 -24.63
N ILE A 274 6.46 20.20 -25.07
CA ILE A 274 6.64 18.83 -25.56
C ILE A 274 6.36 17.79 -24.48
N MET A 275 6.89 18.00 -23.26
CA MET A 275 6.71 17.06 -22.15
C MET A 275 5.24 16.95 -21.76
N ASP A 276 4.50 18.05 -21.81
CA ASP A 276 3.05 18.07 -21.55
C ASP A 276 2.23 17.43 -22.66
N LYS A 277 2.61 17.63 -23.94
CA LYS A 277 1.97 16.95 -25.07
C LYS A 277 2.28 15.45 -25.13
N HIS A 278 3.43 15.04 -24.61
CA HIS A 278 3.90 13.65 -24.62
C HIS A 278 4.21 13.16 -23.21
N GLU A 279 3.16 12.87 -22.44
CA GLU A 279 3.28 12.47 -21.02
C GLU A 279 4.22 11.27 -20.80
N SER A 280 4.31 10.35 -21.75
CA SER A 280 5.26 9.23 -21.69
C SER A 280 6.72 9.67 -21.55
N LEU A 281 7.09 10.84 -22.07
CA LEU A 281 8.44 11.38 -21.96
C LEU A 281 8.80 11.71 -20.52
N LYS A 282 7.83 12.14 -19.70
CA LYS A 282 8.04 12.44 -18.27
C LYS A 282 8.52 11.23 -17.46
N SER A 283 8.24 10.02 -17.96
CA SER A 283 8.64 8.75 -17.32
C SER A 283 9.99 8.22 -17.79
N VAL A 284 10.55 8.76 -18.87
CA VAL A 284 11.83 8.29 -19.43
C VAL A 284 12.97 8.87 -18.58
N ASN A 285 13.90 8.02 -18.16
CA ASN A 285 15.06 8.48 -17.40
C ASN A 285 16.06 9.24 -18.29
N ILE A 286 16.74 10.21 -17.69
CA ILE A 286 17.73 11.06 -18.36
C ILE A 286 18.89 10.27 -18.99
N PRO A 287 19.47 9.24 -18.35
CA PRO A 287 20.56 8.47 -18.94
C PRO A 287 20.18 7.86 -20.29
N LYS A 288 18.97 7.30 -20.39
CA LYS A 288 18.47 6.77 -21.66
C LYS A 288 18.26 7.87 -22.71
N ILE A 289 17.76 9.04 -22.31
CA ILE A 289 17.60 10.17 -23.24
C ILE A 289 18.97 10.58 -23.79
N GLU A 290 19.98 10.71 -22.93
CA GLU A 290 21.33 11.07 -23.37
C GLU A 290 21.95 10.01 -24.29
N GLU A 291 21.82 8.72 -23.97
CA GLU A 291 22.28 7.64 -24.85
C GLU A 291 21.64 7.71 -26.24
N ILE A 292 20.35 8.03 -26.32
CA ILE A 292 19.63 8.18 -27.59
C ILE A 292 20.09 9.42 -28.34
N ILE A 293 20.24 10.56 -27.66
CA ILE A 293 20.72 11.81 -28.28
C ILE A 293 22.13 11.61 -28.84
N ASN A 294 23.05 11.05 -28.04
CA ASN A 294 24.43 10.81 -28.46
C ASN A 294 24.48 9.88 -29.68
N PHE A 295 23.70 8.79 -29.66
CA PHE A 295 23.60 7.89 -30.81
C PHE A 295 23.09 8.61 -32.07
N LEU A 296 22.04 9.43 -31.96
CA LEU A 296 21.50 10.16 -33.11
C LEU A 296 22.51 11.19 -33.64
N TYR A 297 23.18 11.95 -32.77
CA TYR A 297 24.18 12.93 -33.19
C TYR A 297 25.39 12.26 -33.84
N GLU A 298 25.85 11.12 -33.31
CA GLU A 298 26.90 10.31 -33.93
C GLU A 298 26.52 9.82 -35.34
N LYS A 299 25.23 9.57 -35.58
CA LYS A 299 24.70 9.19 -36.90
C LYS A 299 24.40 10.38 -37.82
N GLY A 300 24.69 11.61 -37.39
CA GLY A 300 24.57 12.82 -38.20
C GLY A 300 23.22 13.53 -38.12
N TYR A 301 22.35 13.18 -37.18
CA TYR A 301 21.11 13.94 -36.96
C TYR A 301 21.41 15.25 -36.24
N THR A 302 20.68 16.29 -36.63
CA THR A 302 20.74 17.61 -36.00
C THR A 302 19.79 17.70 -34.78
N PRO A 303 20.04 18.60 -33.82
CA PRO A 303 19.13 18.84 -32.70
C PRO A 303 17.69 19.14 -33.14
N GLN A 304 17.53 19.88 -34.24
CA GLN A 304 16.24 20.27 -34.79
C GLN A 304 15.47 19.05 -35.34
N GLU A 305 16.13 18.07 -35.96
CA GLU A 305 15.48 16.84 -36.42
C GLU A 305 15.06 15.92 -35.27
N VAL A 306 15.85 15.89 -34.20
CA VAL A 306 15.55 15.08 -33.01
C VAL A 306 14.35 15.64 -32.25
N ARG A 307 14.30 16.98 -32.04
CA ARG A 307 13.24 17.61 -31.25
C ARG A 307 11.86 17.60 -31.90
N ILE A 308 11.77 17.44 -33.23
CA ILE A 308 10.48 17.38 -33.95
C ILE A 308 9.73 16.08 -33.63
N PHE A 309 10.43 15.00 -33.26
CA PHE A 309 9.81 13.70 -32.95
C PHE A 309 10.16 13.19 -31.54
N PRO A 310 9.58 13.79 -30.47
CA PRO A 310 9.89 13.45 -29.07
C PRO A 310 9.67 11.98 -28.69
N ARG A 311 8.79 11.27 -29.43
CA ARG A 311 8.52 9.85 -29.23
C ARG A 311 9.76 8.96 -29.40
N ILE A 312 10.81 9.45 -30.07
CA ILE A 312 12.09 8.75 -30.22
C ILE A 312 12.68 8.31 -28.88
N PHE A 313 12.54 9.12 -27.84
CA PHE A 313 13.06 8.84 -26.50
C PHE A 313 12.32 7.71 -25.78
N CYS A 314 11.10 7.39 -26.21
CA CYS A 314 10.33 6.28 -25.66
C CYS A 314 10.83 4.92 -26.19
N SER A 315 11.43 4.88 -27.39
CA SER A 315 12.00 3.66 -27.99
C SER A 315 13.21 3.14 -27.22
N SER A 316 13.50 1.83 -27.32
CA SER A 316 14.75 1.30 -26.78
C SER A 316 15.92 1.61 -27.71
N LEU A 317 17.10 1.91 -27.16
CA LEU A 317 18.29 2.19 -27.96
C LEU A 317 18.62 1.02 -28.92
N ASN A 318 18.46 -0.22 -28.46
CA ASN A 318 18.67 -1.42 -29.28
C ASN A 318 17.72 -1.45 -30.49
N THR A 319 16.45 -1.08 -30.30
CA THR A 319 15.49 -0.98 -31.40
C THR A 319 15.91 0.09 -32.40
N LEU A 320 16.35 1.26 -31.92
CA LEU A 320 16.79 2.35 -32.78
C LEU A 320 18.04 1.97 -33.58
N LYS A 321 19.05 1.39 -32.92
CA LYS A 321 20.26 0.87 -33.58
C LYS A 321 19.91 -0.17 -34.65
N LYS A 322 19.11 -1.17 -34.31
CA LYS A 322 18.70 -2.22 -35.26
C LYS A 322 18.00 -1.63 -36.49
N ARG A 323 17.02 -0.75 -36.28
CA ARG A 323 16.26 -0.11 -37.37
C ARG A 323 17.14 0.79 -38.23
N PHE A 324 18.04 1.54 -37.62
CA PHE A 324 18.98 2.38 -38.35
C PHE A 324 19.85 1.53 -39.28
N GLU A 325 20.47 0.46 -38.76
CA GLU A 325 21.32 -0.42 -39.56
C GLU A 325 20.54 -1.14 -40.68
N GLU A 326 19.31 -1.61 -40.40
CA GLU A 326 18.45 -2.22 -41.42
C GLU A 326 18.09 -1.24 -42.55
N PHE A 327 17.82 0.03 -42.21
CA PHE A 327 17.52 1.05 -43.20
C PHE A 327 18.75 1.40 -44.05
N ARG A 328 19.92 1.57 -43.41
CA ARG A 328 21.19 1.92 -44.07
C ARG A 328 21.71 0.83 -45.01
N LYS A 329 21.36 -0.44 -44.77
CA LYS A 329 21.68 -1.53 -45.70
C LYS A 329 20.94 -1.40 -47.05
N LEU A 330 19.78 -0.77 -47.05
CA LEU A 330 18.92 -0.67 -48.24
C LEU A 330 19.01 0.70 -48.91
N ARG A 331 19.37 1.75 -48.17
CA ARG A 331 19.36 3.14 -48.65
C ARG A 331 20.61 3.91 -48.24
N SER A 332 21.08 4.79 -49.13
CA SER A 332 22.22 5.67 -48.90
C SER A 332 21.86 6.92 -48.07
N THR A 333 20.58 7.21 -47.89
CA THR A 333 20.06 8.32 -47.08
C THR A 333 19.92 7.95 -45.60
N LEU A 334 19.81 8.95 -44.73
CA LEU A 334 19.50 8.74 -43.32
C LEU A 334 17.98 8.52 -43.16
N PRO A 335 17.53 7.56 -42.35
CA PRO A 335 16.11 7.45 -42.03
C PRO A 335 15.65 8.70 -41.28
N THR A 336 14.41 9.12 -41.48
CA THR A 336 13.83 10.17 -40.63
C THR A 336 13.62 9.65 -39.21
N THR A 337 13.68 10.52 -38.20
CA THR A 337 13.38 10.17 -36.80
C THR A 337 11.98 9.58 -36.65
N ALA A 338 11.01 10.05 -37.45
CA ALA A 338 9.68 9.47 -37.57
C ALA A 338 9.71 7.98 -37.98
N GLN A 339 10.43 7.63 -39.04
CA GLN A 339 10.55 6.25 -39.55
C GLN A 339 11.09 5.31 -38.48
N LEU A 340 12.12 5.74 -37.74
CA LEU A 340 12.71 4.97 -36.65
C LEU A 340 11.73 4.68 -35.50
N CYS A 341 10.69 5.50 -35.33
CA CYS A 341 9.71 5.40 -34.24
C CYS A 341 8.42 4.66 -34.61
N THR A 342 8.24 4.24 -35.86
CA THR A 342 6.98 3.64 -36.31
C THR A 342 6.74 2.24 -35.73
N SER A 343 5.53 1.68 -35.90
CA SER A 343 5.28 0.28 -35.53
C SER A 343 6.13 -0.67 -36.36
N ALA A 344 6.43 -1.87 -35.86
CA ALA A 344 7.26 -2.85 -36.59
C ALA A 344 6.72 -3.13 -38.01
N ARG A 345 5.41 -3.32 -38.14
CA ARG A 345 4.74 -3.51 -39.43
C ARG A 345 4.90 -2.31 -40.37
N SER A 346 4.81 -1.10 -39.86
CA SER A 346 4.97 0.12 -40.67
C SER A 346 6.43 0.33 -41.07
N PHE A 347 7.36 0.02 -40.18
CA PHE A 347 8.79 0.06 -40.46
C PHE A 347 9.17 -0.93 -41.57
N GLU A 348 8.71 -2.18 -41.49
CA GLU A 348 8.93 -3.16 -42.55
C GLU A 348 8.30 -2.72 -43.88
N LYS A 349 7.09 -2.14 -43.86
CA LYS A 349 6.47 -1.60 -45.07
C LYS A 349 7.31 -0.47 -45.68
N ALA A 350 7.85 0.43 -44.85
CA ALA A 350 8.73 1.51 -45.29
C ALA A 350 10.05 0.98 -45.89
N LEU A 351 10.60 -0.12 -45.37
CA LEU A 351 11.77 -0.78 -45.96
C LEU A 351 11.47 -1.42 -47.33
N ARG A 352 10.26 -1.93 -47.55
CA ARG A 352 9.85 -2.63 -48.79
C ARG A 352 9.50 -1.69 -49.94
N GLN A 353 9.11 -0.45 -49.67
CA GLN A 353 8.91 0.56 -50.70
C GLN A 353 10.30 1.00 -51.20
N LYS A 354 10.75 0.50 -52.35
CA LYS A 354 11.95 1.00 -53.05
C LYS A 354 11.73 2.44 -53.48
N GLU A 355 12.78 3.26 -53.43
CA GLU A 355 12.82 4.50 -54.21
C GLU A 355 12.76 4.10 -55.70
N GLU A 356 11.72 4.55 -56.39
CA GLU A 356 11.65 4.58 -57.86
C GLU A 356 12.58 5.68 -58.40
#